data_AF-D6RSX3-F1
#
_entry.id   AF-D6RSX3-F1
#
_cell.length_a   1.000
_cell.length_b   1.000
_cell.length_c   1.000
_cell.angle_alpha   90.00
_cell.angle_beta   90.00
_cell.angle_gamma   90.00
#
_symmetry.space_group_name_H-M   'P 1'
#
loop_
_entity.id
_entity.type
_entity.pdbx_description
1 polymer ?
#
loop_
_entity_poly.entity_id
_entity_poly.type
_entity_poly.pdbx_seq_one_letter_code
_entity_poly.pdbx_strand_id
1 'polypeptide(L)'
;FPLRYACEFLMQALGLQLNMEVQLAAQMSEKHILRTQTLLCDMLLRDSPTGIVTQNPSIMDLVKCDGAALYYHGKYWPLGVAPSEEKIKDIIGWLLASHGDSTGLSTDSLADASYPAAASLGDAVCGMAVAYITSRDFLFWFRSHTAKEIKWGGAKHHPEDKDDGQRMHPRTSFNAFLEVVKSRSLP
;
A
#
# COMPACT_ATOMS: atom_id res chain seq x y z
N PHE A 1 8.07 38.12 -28.71
CA PHE A 1 8.99 37.50 -27.73
C PHE A 1 9.39 36.09 -28.18
N PRO A 2 10.39 35.93 -29.05
CA PRO A 2 10.73 34.64 -29.68
C PRO A 2 11.08 33.52 -28.68
N LEU A 3 11.80 33.87 -27.59
CA LEU A 3 12.21 32.90 -26.57
C LEU A 3 11.03 32.29 -25.81
N ARG A 4 9.98 33.08 -25.51
CA ARG A 4 8.78 32.58 -24.84
C ARG A 4 8.03 31.56 -25.69
N TYR A 5 7.92 31.80 -27.00
CA TYR A 5 7.32 30.86 -27.95
C TYR A 5 8.15 29.57 -28.09
N ALA A 6 9.48 29.69 -28.11
CA ALA A 6 10.36 28.50 -28.11
C ALA A 6 10.18 27.65 -26.84
N CYS A 7 10.10 28.28 -25.66
CA CYS A 7 9.82 27.60 -24.40
C CYS A 7 8.43 26.96 -24.40
N GLU A 8 7.41 27.64 -24.92
CA GLU A 8 6.05 27.10 -25.04
C GLU A 8 6.04 25.82 -25.89
N PHE A 9 6.72 25.84 -27.04
CA PHE A 9 6.84 24.66 -27.89
C PHE A 9 7.55 23.49 -27.20
N LEU A 10 8.62 23.77 -26.44
CA LEU A 10 9.30 22.75 -25.63
C LEU A 10 8.37 22.16 -24.56
N MET A 11 7.55 22.99 -23.91
CA MET A 11 6.58 22.50 -22.91
C MET A 11 5.47 21.66 -23.55
N GLN A 12 5.01 22.01 -24.76
CA GLN A 12 4.06 21.20 -25.51
C GLN A 12 4.65 19.84 -25.89
N ALA A 13 5.90 19.81 -26.37
CA ALA A 13 6.60 18.57 -26.68
C ALA A 13 6.82 17.70 -25.42
N LEU A 14 7.19 18.31 -24.29
CA LEU A 14 7.29 17.61 -23.00
C LEU A 14 5.94 17.03 -22.57
N GLY A 15 4.86 17.81 -22.72
CA GLY A 15 3.50 17.35 -22.41
C GLY A 15 3.09 16.14 -23.24
N LEU A 16 3.45 16.10 -24.52
CA LEU A 16 3.22 14.94 -25.38
C LEU A 16 4.01 13.71 -24.90
N GLN A 17 5.30 13.88 -24.58
CA GLN A 17 6.13 12.78 -24.08
C GLN A 17 5.60 12.23 -22.75
N LEU A 18 5.18 13.11 -21.83
CA LEU A 18 4.57 12.70 -20.56
C LEU A 18 3.27 11.90 -20.80
N ASN A 19 2.43 12.33 -21.73
CA ASN A 19 1.22 11.60 -22.07
C ASN A 19 1.54 10.19 -22.62
N MET A 20 2.58 10.08 -23.47
CA MET A 20 3.03 8.77 -23.95
C MET A 20 3.51 7.87 -22.81
N GLU A 21 4.29 8.39 -21.86
CA GLU A 21 4.73 7.63 -20.67
C GLU A 21 3.53 7.19 -19.79
N VAL A 22 2.53 8.05 -19.61
CA VAL A 22 1.30 7.71 -18.89
C VAL A 22 0.53 6.60 -19.60
N GLN A 23 0.42 6.64 -20.92
CA GLN A 23 -0.23 5.60 -21.71
C GLN A 23 0.52 4.26 -21.63
N LEU A 24 1.85 4.28 -21.68
CA LEU A 24 2.67 3.08 -21.49
C LEU A 24 2.48 2.49 -20.09
N ALA A 25 2.43 3.32 -19.05
CA ALA A 25 2.14 2.89 -17.69
C ALA A 25 0.75 2.23 -17.58
N ALA A 26 -0.26 2.79 -18.26
CA ALA A 26 -1.59 2.20 -18.31
C ALA A 26 -1.58 0.81 -18.99
N GLN A 27 -0.94 0.68 -20.16
CA GLN A 27 -0.79 -0.61 -20.86
C GLN A 27 -0.07 -1.66 -20.00
N MET A 28 0.99 -1.25 -19.28
CA MET A 28 1.71 -2.14 -18.37
C MET A 28 0.82 -2.60 -17.20
N SER A 29 -0.05 -1.72 -16.71
CA SER A 29 -1.04 -2.07 -15.67
C SER A 29 -2.07 -3.08 -16.17
N GLU A 30 -2.59 -2.92 -17.40
CA GLU A 30 -3.52 -3.89 -18.03
C GLU A 30 -2.87 -5.26 -18.21
N LYS A 31 -1.62 -5.29 -18.70
CA LYS A 31 -0.86 -6.54 -18.83
C LYS A 31 -0.62 -7.20 -17.47
N HIS A 32 -0.37 -6.41 -16.43
CA HIS A 32 -0.24 -6.92 -15.07
C HIS A 32 -1.56 -7.53 -14.58
N ILE A 33 -2.70 -6.86 -14.79
CA ILE A 33 -4.03 -7.38 -14.45
C ILE A 33 -4.32 -8.71 -15.15
N LEU A 34 -4.06 -8.83 -16.45
CA LEU A 34 -4.25 -10.07 -17.21
C LEU A 34 -3.37 -11.21 -16.66
N ARG A 35 -2.12 -10.91 -16.31
CA ARG A 35 -1.24 -11.87 -15.66
C ARG A 35 -1.82 -12.31 -14.31
N THR A 36 -2.24 -11.37 -13.48
CA THR A 36 -2.87 -11.62 -12.18
C THR A 36 -4.13 -12.48 -12.29
N GLN A 37 -5.01 -12.21 -13.26
CA GLN A 37 -6.19 -13.05 -13.54
C GLN A 37 -5.79 -14.48 -13.92
N THR A 38 -4.76 -14.64 -14.76
CA THR A 38 -4.23 -15.96 -15.12
C THR A 38 -3.73 -16.73 -13.89
N LEU A 39 -3.01 -16.04 -12.99
CA LEU A 39 -2.53 -16.62 -11.74
C LEU A 39 -3.69 -17.03 -10.83
N LEU A 40 -4.74 -16.20 -10.72
CA LEU A 40 -5.93 -16.52 -9.94
C LEU A 40 -6.67 -17.74 -10.49
N CYS A 41 -6.81 -17.86 -11.82
CA CYS A 41 -7.40 -19.04 -12.43
C CYS A 41 -6.59 -20.31 -12.12
N ASP A 42 -5.26 -20.24 -12.20
CA ASP A 42 -4.37 -21.36 -11.81
C ASP A 42 -4.56 -21.73 -10.33
N MET A 43 -4.64 -20.73 -9.44
CA MET A 43 -4.85 -20.94 -8.01
C MET A 43 -6.22 -21.54 -7.69
N LEU A 44 -7.28 -21.17 -8.40
CA LEU A 44 -8.63 -21.70 -8.24
C LEU A 44 -8.75 -23.17 -8.65
N LEU A 45 -7.91 -23.64 -9.57
CA LEU A 45 -7.88 -25.02 -10.03
C LEU A 45 -7.13 -25.97 -9.09
N ARG A 46 -6.59 -25.47 -7.96
CA ARG A 46 -5.84 -26.28 -6.99
C ARG A 46 -6.78 -27.09 -6.10
N ASP A 47 -6.37 -28.32 -5.81
CA ASP A 47 -7.16 -29.28 -5.00
C ASP A 47 -7.31 -28.87 -3.51
N SER A 48 -6.47 -27.96 -3.01
CA SER A 48 -6.47 -27.52 -1.61
C SER A 48 -6.25 -26.01 -1.47
N PRO A 49 -6.95 -25.32 -0.55
CA PRO A 49 -6.73 -23.90 -0.22
C PRO A 49 -5.31 -23.60 0.26
N THR A 50 -4.61 -24.57 0.84
CA THR A 50 -3.19 -24.40 1.22
C THR A 50 -2.28 -24.26 0.00
N GLY A 51 -2.74 -24.75 -1.16
CA GLY A 51 -2.05 -24.68 -2.44
C GLY A 51 -1.66 -23.26 -2.82
N ILE A 52 -2.44 -22.26 -2.42
CA ILE A 52 -2.19 -20.84 -2.73
C ILE A 52 -0.90 -20.32 -2.03
N VAL A 53 -0.47 -21.00 -0.96
CA VAL A 53 0.76 -20.69 -0.20
C VAL A 53 1.88 -21.66 -0.54
N THR A 54 1.57 -22.95 -0.73
CA THR A 54 2.59 -24.01 -0.86
C THR A 54 3.08 -24.24 -2.29
N GLN A 55 2.36 -23.77 -3.30
CA GLN A 55 2.71 -23.96 -4.71
C GLN A 55 3.08 -22.63 -5.37
N ASN A 56 3.95 -22.70 -6.39
CA ASN A 56 4.29 -21.56 -7.23
C ASN A 56 3.42 -21.55 -8.48
N PRO A 57 2.84 -20.40 -8.86
CA PRO A 57 2.92 -19.08 -8.21
C PRO A 57 2.13 -19.01 -6.89
N SER A 58 2.60 -18.21 -5.93
CA SER A 58 2.05 -18.07 -4.57
C SER A 58 1.26 -16.76 -4.39
N ILE A 59 0.57 -16.59 -3.26
CA ILE A 59 -0.13 -15.33 -2.93
C ILE A 59 0.75 -14.07 -2.92
N MET A 60 2.06 -14.22 -2.76
CA MET A 60 2.99 -13.08 -2.83
C MET A 60 3.19 -12.58 -4.27
N ASP A 61 2.92 -13.42 -5.28
CA ASP A 61 3.02 -13.03 -6.69
C ASP A 61 1.79 -12.22 -7.15
N LEU A 62 0.72 -12.20 -6.34
CA LEU A 62 -0.52 -11.49 -6.63
C LEU A 62 -0.39 -9.98 -6.39
N VAL A 63 0.30 -9.61 -5.29
CA VAL A 63 0.43 -8.23 -4.82
C VAL A 63 1.87 -8.02 -4.39
N LYS A 64 2.48 -6.88 -4.80
CA LYS A 64 3.81 -6.51 -4.30
C LYS A 64 3.78 -6.40 -2.78
N CYS A 65 4.44 -7.32 -2.09
CA CYS A 65 4.49 -7.41 -0.64
C CYS A 65 5.84 -8.00 -0.20
N ASP A 66 6.20 -7.77 1.06
CA ASP A 66 7.42 -8.34 1.66
C ASP A 66 7.12 -9.69 2.32
N GLY A 67 5.85 -9.93 2.66
CA GLY A 67 5.37 -11.22 3.13
C GLY A 67 3.87 -11.33 3.02
N ALA A 68 3.39 -12.55 3.24
CA ALA A 68 1.98 -12.88 3.21
C ALA A 68 1.71 -14.03 4.18
N ALA A 69 0.46 -14.23 4.57
CA ALA A 69 0.10 -15.40 5.36
C ALA A 69 -1.35 -15.82 5.14
N LEU A 70 -1.60 -17.13 5.22
CA LEU A 70 -2.93 -17.70 5.26
C LEU A 70 -3.19 -18.26 6.66
N TYR A 71 -4.29 -17.81 7.28
CA TYR A 71 -4.83 -18.44 8.48
C TYR A 71 -6.10 -19.19 8.09
N TYR A 72 -6.04 -20.53 8.11
CA TYR A 72 -7.12 -21.38 7.60
C TYR A 72 -7.34 -22.58 8.52
N HIS A 73 -8.58 -22.79 8.96
CA HIS A 73 -8.96 -23.87 9.89
C HIS A 73 -8.07 -23.96 11.13
N GLY A 74 -7.70 -22.81 11.70
CA GLY A 74 -6.86 -22.73 12.90
C GLY A 74 -5.38 -23.06 12.67
N LYS A 75 -4.96 -23.25 11.43
CA LYS A 75 -3.54 -23.41 11.05
C LYS A 75 -3.01 -22.14 10.40
N TYR A 76 -1.76 -21.83 10.72
CA TYR A 76 -1.06 -20.65 10.23
C TYR A 76 0.01 -21.03 9.20
N TRP A 77 -0.05 -20.39 8.03
CA TRP A 77 0.87 -20.61 6.91
C TRP A 77 1.52 -19.29 6.46
N PRO A 78 2.67 -18.91 7.04
CA PRO A 78 3.39 -17.70 6.68
C PRO A 78 4.28 -17.88 5.43
N LEU A 79 4.50 -16.78 4.71
CA LEU A 79 5.47 -16.64 3.63
C LEU A 79 6.19 -15.29 3.75
N GLY A 80 7.51 -15.27 3.50
CA GLY A 80 8.30 -14.05 3.53
C GLY A 80 8.34 -13.40 4.91
N VAL A 81 8.25 -12.07 4.95
CA VAL A 81 8.24 -11.28 6.19
C VAL A 81 6.83 -11.26 6.77
N ALA A 82 6.56 -12.14 7.73
CA ALA A 82 5.27 -12.23 8.41
C ALA A 82 5.44 -12.24 9.95
N PRO A 83 4.45 -11.74 10.72
CA PRO A 83 4.44 -11.83 12.17
C PRO A 83 4.42 -13.27 12.68
N SER A 84 4.72 -13.49 13.97
CA SER A 84 4.54 -14.79 14.60
C SER A 84 3.05 -15.17 14.72
N GLU A 85 2.76 -16.47 14.85
CA GLU A 85 1.39 -16.96 14.98
C GLU A 85 0.63 -16.32 16.15
N GLU A 86 1.30 -16.10 17.29
CA GLU A 86 0.73 -15.43 18.46
C GLU A 86 0.28 -14.00 18.12
N LYS A 87 1.12 -13.25 17.39
CA LYS A 87 0.80 -11.88 16.97
C LYS A 87 -0.32 -11.86 15.94
N ILE A 88 -0.36 -12.83 15.03
CA ILE A 88 -1.47 -12.95 14.06
C ILE A 88 -2.78 -13.23 14.75
N LYS A 89 -2.81 -14.09 15.77
CA LYS A 89 -4.02 -14.35 16.56
C LYS A 89 -4.51 -13.09 17.28
N ASP A 90 -3.59 -12.28 17.80
CA ASP A 90 -3.91 -10.98 18.40
C ASP A 90 -4.48 -9.99 17.36
N ILE A 91 -3.86 -9.90 16.18
CA ILE A 91 -4.37 -9.07 15.06
C ILE A 91 -5.76 -9.52 14.63
N ILE A 92 -6.02 -10.84 14.52
CA ILE A 92 -7.34 -11.38 14.18
C ILE A 92 -8.37 -10.98 15.25
N GLY A 93 -8.01 -11.06 16.53
CA GLY A 93 -8.88 -10.62 17.62
C GLY A 93 -9.26 -9.15 17.51
N TRP A 94 -8.27 -8.29 17.22
CA TRP A 94 -8.49 -6.87 16.98
C TRP A 94 -9.36 -6.59 15.74
N LEU A 95 -9.12 -7.30 14.63
CA LEU A 95 -9.90 -7.20 13.40
C LEU A 95 -11.36 -7.57 13.62
N LEU A 96 -11.63 -8.66 14.34
CA LEU A 96 -13.00 -9.09 14.64
C LEU A 96 -13.72 -8.11 15.58
N ALA A 97 -13.01 -7.50 16.53
CA ALA A 97 -13.58 -6.53 17.46
C ALA A 97 -13.85 -5.16 16.82
N SER A 98 -12.96 -4.69 15.94
CA SER A 98 -12.99 -3.32 15.41
C SER A 98 -13.53 -3.23 13.98
N HIS A 99 -13.45 -4.33 13.22
CA HIS A 99 -13.74 -4.41 11.78
C HIS A 99 -14.50 -5.69 11.41
N GLY A 100 -15.29 -6.26 12.33
CA GLY A 100 -16.01 -7.53 12.10
C GLY A 100 -17.07 -7.47 11.00
N ASP A 101 -17.62 -6.28 10.72
CA ASP A 101 -18.65 -6.06 9.70
C ASP A 101 -18.07 -5.76 8.30
N SER A 102 -16.74 -5.65 8.15
CA SER A 102 -16.09 -5.43 6.86
C SER A 102 -15.71 -6.74 6.17
N THR A 103 -15.39 -6.68 4.88
CA THR A 103 -14.84 -7.81 4.12
C THR A 103 -13.30 -7.91 4.21
N GLY A 104 -12.68 -7.03 4.98
CA GLY A 104 -11.23 -6.86 5.06
C GLY A 104 -10.81 -5.45 5.48
N LEU A 105 -9.50 -5.21 5.48
CA LEU A 105 -8.88 -3.92 5.80
C LEU A 105 -7.60 -3.76 4.97
N SER A 106 -7.30 -2.54 4.52
CA SER A 106 -5.99 -2.18 3.96
C SER A 106 -5.49 -0.92 4.64
N THR A 107 -4.26 -0.96 5.18
CA THR A 107 -3.61 0.17 5.83
C THR A 107 -2.11 0.18 5.53
N ASP A 108 -1.54 1.37 5.37
CA ASP A 108 -0.09 1.61 5.26
C ASP A 108 0.59 1.75 6.64
N SER A 109 -0.20 1.82 7.72
CA SER A 109 0.25 1.95 9.11
C SER A 109 -0.73 1.27 10.06
N LEU A 110 -0.31 0.14 10.64
CA LEU A 110 -1.08 -0.52 11.70
C LEU A 110 -1.23 0.37 12.94
N ALA A 111 -0.25 1.24 13.21
CA ALA A 111 -0.32 2.20 14.30
C ALA A 111 -1.44 3.23 14.07
N ASP A 112 -1.54 3.80 12.87
CA ASP A 112 -2.58 4.78 12.54
C ASP A 112 -3.96 4.12 12.38
N ALA A 113 -4.00 2.84 12.01
CA ALA A 113 -5.22 2.03 11.99
C ALA A 113 -5.74 1.69 13.40
N SER A 114 -5.10 2.17 14.48
CA SER A 114 -5.50 1.93 15.87
C SER A 114 -5.31 0.48 16.35
N TYR A 115 -4.35 -0.27 15.78
CA TYR A 115 -3.94 -1.56 16.34
C TYR A 115 -3.03 -1.34 17.57
N PRO A 116 -3.43 -1.76 18.78
CA PRO A 116 -2.72 -1.38 20.02
C PRO A 116 -1.29 -1.90 20.12
N ALA A 117 -1.01 -3.09 19.58
CA ALA A 117 0.31 -3.72 19.67
C ALA A 117 1.17 -3.48 18.41
N ALA A 118 0.85 -2.46 17.59
CA ALA A 118 1.60 -2.13 16.38
C ALA A 118 3.10 -1.88 16.65
N ALA A 119 3.43 -1.21 17.75
CA ALA A 119 4.84 -0.96 18.11
C ALA A 119 5.65 -2.25 18.35
N SER A 120 4.99 -3.35 18.74
CA SER A 120 5.64 -4.65 18.98
C SER A 120 6.01 -5.39 17.68
N LEU A 121 5.42 -5.02 16.54
CA LEU A 121 5.73 -5.58 15.23
C LEU A 121 7.03 -4.99 14.65
N GLY A 122 7.40 -3.80 15.10
CA GLY A 122 8.61 -3.09 14.64
C GLY A 122 8.57 -2.72 13.16
N ASP A 123 9.74 -2.48 12.59
CA ASP A 123 9.87 -2.04 11.19
C ASP A 123 9.63 -3.17 10.17
N ALA A 124 9.55 -4.43 10.62
CA ALA A 124 9.34 -5.58 9.75
C ALA A 124 7.91 -5.62 9.17
N VAL A 125 6.91 -5.15 9.92
CA VAL A 125 5.51 -5.15 9.49
C VAL A 125 4.85 -3.85 9.94
N CYS A 126 4.65 -2.93 8.98
CA CYS A 126 4.00 -1.65 9.20
C CYS A 126 2.69 -1.54 8.43
N GLY A 127 2.69 -1.95 7.17
CA GLY A 127 1.51 -2.03 6.33
C GLY A 127 0.90 -3.42 6.31
N MET A 128 -0.42 -3.48 6.22
CA MET A 128 -1.17 -4.71 6.15
C MET A 128 -2.39 -4.55 5.25
N ALA A 129 -2.59 -5.54 4.37
CA ALA A 129 -3.87 -5.79 3.73
C ALA A 129 -4.39 -7.16 4.18
N VAL A 130 -5.66 -7.25 4.52
CA VAL A 130 -6.33 -8.49 4.92
C VAL A 130 -7.64 -8.65 4.15
N ALA A 131 -7.88 -9.86 3.68
CA ALA A 131 -9.15 -10.28 3.07
C ALA A 131 -9.77 -11.41 3.90
N TYR A 132 -11.06 -11.31 4.19
CA TYR A 132 -11.79 -12.31 4.95
C TYR A 132 -12.32 -13.36 3.98
N ILE A 133 -11.91 -14.61 4.16
CA ILE A 133 -12.43 -15.75 3.38
C ILE A 133 -13.74 -16.22 4.04
N THR A 134 -13.69 -16.39 5.36
CA THR A 134 -14.84 -16.67 6.22
C THR A 134 -14.70 -15.85 7.50
N SER A 135 -15.63 -15.97 8.44
CA SER A 135 -15.50 -15.34 9.76
C SER A 135 -14.33 -15.89 10.61
N ARG A 136 -13.67 -16.96 10.15
CA ARG A 136 -12.57 -17.64 10.87
C ARG A 136 -11.29 -17.77 10.05
N ASP A 137 -11.36 -17.52 8.75
CA ASP A 137 -10.28 -17.74 7.80
C ASP A 137 -9.88 -16.43 7.12
N PHE A 138 -8.58 -16.14 7.11
CA PHE A 138 -8.04 -14.84 6.75
C PHE A 138 -6.84 -14.98 5.83
N LEU A 139 -6.75 -14.08 4.86
CA LEU A 139 -5.60 -13.94 3.98
C LEU A 139 -4.93 -12.58 4.22
N PHE A 140 -3.63 -12.60 4.47
CA PHE A 140 -2.85 -11.41 4.82
C PHE A 140 -1.73 -11.14 3.83
N TRP A 141 -1.48 -9.86 3.57
CA TRP A 141 -0.28 -9.34 2.95
C TRP A 141 0.35 -8.28 3.83
N PHE A 142 1.67 -8.33 3.98
CA PHE A 142 2.44 -7.45 4.85
C PHE A 142 3.46 -6.65 4.04
N ARG A 143 3.70 -5.43 4.49
CA ARG A 143 4.78 -4.59 4.01
C ARG A 143 5.56 -4.00 5.18
N SER A 144 6.86 -4.00 5.01
CA SER A 144 7.81 -3.44 5.97
C SER A 144 7.76 -1.92 5.94
N HIS A 145 8.34 -1.30 6.97
CA HIS A 145 8.56 0.13 6.97
C HIS A 145 9.41 0.54 5.77
N THR A 146 8.97 1.55 5.04
CA THR A 146 9.80 2.26 4.07
C THR A 146 9.99 3.68 4.57
N ALA A 147 11.23 4.05 4.89
CA ALA A 147 11.54 5.41 5.29
C ALA A 147 11.17 6.38 4.15
N LYS A 148 10.21 7.26 4.41
CA LYS A 148 9.83 8.32 3.48
C LYS A 148 10.20 9.66 4.09
N GLU A 149 11.21 10.29 3.49
CA GLU A 149 11.61 11.65 3.80
C GLU A 149 10.86 12.62 2.88
N ILE A 150 10.07 13.52 3.47
CA ILE A 150 9.40 14.58 2.74
C ILE A 150 10.07 15.89 3.11
N LYS A 151 10.69 16.55 2.12
CA LYS A 151 11.28 17.88 2.29
C LYS A 151 10.22 18.93 1.96
N TRP A 152 9.74 19.62 2.99
CA TRP A 152 8.75 20.68 2.86
C TRP A 152 9.42 22.04 2.70
N GLY A 153 8.94 22.85 1.76
CA GLY A 153 9.36 24.24 1.58
C GLY A 153 8.55 25.20 2.47
N GLY A 154 8.89 25.27 3.75
CA GLY A 154 8.34 26.23 4.71
C GLY A 154 7.02 25.86 5.40
N ALA A 155 6.17 25.02 4.81
CA ALA A 155 4.99 24.48 5.49
C ALA A 155 4.58 23.10 4.96
N LYS A 156 4.07 22.25 5.86
CA LYS A 156 3.45 20.97 5.55
C LYS A 156 2.06 21.18 4.95
N HIS A 157 1.69 20.35 3.97
CA HIS A 157 0.33 20.34 3.42
C HIS A 157 -0.60 19.54 4.34
N HIS A 158 -1.76 20.11 4.69
CA HIS A 158 -2.85 19.36 5.32
C HIS A 158 -3.95 19.12 4.29
N PRO A 159 -4.48 17.88 4.15
CA PRO A 159 -5.54 17.58 3.18
C PRO A 159 -6.81 18.42 3.36
N GLU A 160 -7.05 18.90 4.58
CA GLU A 160 -8.17 19.77 4.94
C GLU A 160 -8.00 21.21 4.43
N ASP A 161 -6.77 21.60 4.06
CA ASP A 161 -6.46 22.96 3.58
C ASP A 161 -7.16 23.21 2.24
N LYS A 162 -7.91 24.31 2.16
CA LYS A 162 -8.55 24.80 0.93
C LYS A 162 -8.09 26.21 0.62
N ASP A 163 -8.16 26.57 -0.66
CA ASP A 163 -7.88 27.94 -1.09
C ASP A 163 -8.91 28.90 -0.47
N ASP A 164 -8.40 29.86 0.30
CA ASP A 164 -9.19 30.93 0.90
C ASP A 164 -9.02 32.21 0.08
N GLY A 165 -10.07 32.60 -0.64
CA GLY A 165 -10.07 33.80 -1.48
C GLY A 165 -10.00 35.12 -0.69
N GLN A 166 -10.18 35.11 0.63
CA GLN A 166 -9.99 36.28 1.50
C GLN A 166 -8.54 36.41 1.98
N ARG A 167 -7.72 35.36 1.83
CA ARG A 167 -6.34 35.36 2.28
C ARG A 167 -5.45 36.12 1.29
N MET A 168 -5.07 37.33 1.68
CA MET A 168 -4.30 38.25 0.83
C MET A 168 -2.78 38.15 0.98
N HIS A 169 -2.27 37.37 1.95
CA HIS A 169 -0.85 37.26 2.23
C HIS A 169 -0.33 35.83 2.03
N PRO A 170 0.73 35.64 1.22
CA PRO A 170 1.39 34.35 1.08
C PRO A 170 2.20 34.02 2.35
N ARG A 171 2.78 32.82 2.39
CA ARG A 171 3.70 32.43 3.47
C ARG A 171 4.95 33.30 3.49
N THR A 172 5.49 33.51 4.68
CA THR A 172 6.66 34.35 4.93
C THR A 172 7.99 33.60 4.81
N SER A 173 7.97 32.26 4.80
CA SER A 173 9.17 31.42 4.74
C SER A 173 8.97 30.22 3.82
N PHE A 174 10.05 29.84 3.14
CA PHE A 174 10.19 28.62 2.34
C PHE A 174 11.34 27.74 2.83
N ASN A 175 11.83 27.99 4.05
CA ASN A 175 12.95 27.24 4.62
C ASN A 175 12.62 25.74 4.60
N ALA A 176 13.54 24.98 4.02
CA ALA A 176 13.37 23.54 3.90
C ALA A 176 13.42 22.90 5.29
N PHE A 177 12.43 22.07 5.61
CA PHE A 177 12.49 21.20 6.77
C PHE A 177 12.10 19.77 6.38
N LEU A 178 12.67 18.81 7.09
CA LEU A 178 12.52 17.39 6.83
C LEU A 178 11.40 16.83 7.71
N GLU A 179 10.39 16.24 7.09
CA GLU A 179 9.47 15.34 7.76
C GLU A 179 9.91 13.89 7.51
N VAL A 180 10.24 13.19 8.59
CA VAL A 180 10.54 11.75 8.55
C VAL A 180 9.27 11.01 8.93
N VAL A 181 8.59 10.45 7.92
CA VAL A 181 7.41 9.61 8.16
C VAL A 181 7.91 8.26 8.65
N LYS A 182 7.69 7.97 9.94
CA LYS A 182 8.08 6.71 10.58
C LYS A 182 6.91 5.72 10.57
N SER A 183 7.24 4.43 10.61
CA SER A 183 6.27 3.33 10.78
C SER A 183 5.16 3.27 9.73
N ARG A 184 5.46 3.68 8.50
CA ARG A 184 4.58 3.52 7.33
C ARG A 184 5.22 2.66 6.25
N SER A 185 4.42 1.87 5.56
CA SER A 185 4.82 1.16 4.34
C SER A 185 4.53 1.98 3.10
N LEU A 186 4.91 1.45 1.93
CA LEU A 186 4.34 1.90 0.67
C LEU A 186 2.83 1.59 0.65
N PRO A 187 1.99 2.50 0.11
CA PRO A 187 0.55 2.25 -0.08
C PRO A 187 0.29 1.20 -1.17
#